data_AF-A0A9D2ACK2-F1
#
_entry.id   AF-A0A9D2ACK2-F1
#
_cell.length_a   1.000
_cell.length_b   1.000
_cell.length_c   1.000
_cell.angle_alpha   90.00
_cell.angle_beta   90.00
_cell.angle_gamma   90.00
#
_symmetry.space_group_name_H-M   'P 1'
#
loop_
_entity.id
_entity.type
_entity.pdbx_description
1 polymer ?
#
loop_
_entity_poly.entity_id
_entity_poly.type
_entity_poly.pdbx_seq_one_letter_code
_entity_poly.pdbx_strand_id
1 'polypeptide(L)'
;MNEAQFEQKVRCLLAEACGSSAALNEGADLLETGLLDSLALITLLAGLEDMGVEIQPTQVERDAFRTADSIAELCKTFARQAGVVV
;
A
#
# COMPACT_ATOMS: atom_id res chain seq x y z
N MET A 1 -6.16 -15.15 4.61
CA MET A 1 -6.51 -13.90 5.33
C MET A 1 -7.68 -13.27 4.59
N ASN A 2 -8.64 -12.62 5.25
CA ASN A 2 -9.78 -12.02 4.54
C ASN A 2 -9.41 -10.61 4.02
N GLU A 3 -10.12 -10.13 2.99
CA GLU A 3 -9.86 -8.83 2.35
C GLU A 3 -9.82 -7.67 3.36
N ALA A 4 -10.76 -7.63 4.30
CA ALA A 4 -10.81 -6.58 5.33
C ALA A 4 -9.56 -6.58 6.25
N GLN A 5 -9.07 -7.76 6.62
CA GLN A 5 -7.88 -7.89 7.48
C GLN A 5 -6.61 -7.44 6.73
N PHE A 6 -6.53 -7.76 5.44
CA PHE A 6 -5.41 -7.35 4.61
C PHE A 6 -5.42 -5.83 4.35
N GLU A 7 -6.56 -5.27 3.98
CA GLU A 7 -6.71 -3.81 3.83
C GLU A 7 -6.31 -3.07 5.10
N GLN A 8 -6.76 -3.55 6.27
CA GLN A 8 -6.40 -2.96 7.54
C GLN A 8 -4.88 -3.01 7.80
N LYS A 9 -4.22 -4.12 7.45
CA LYS A 9 -2.75 -4.25 7.53
C LYS A 9 -2.04 -3.30 6.58
N VAL A 10 -2.48 -3.22 5.32
CA VAL A 10 -1.88 -2.32 4.32
C VAL A 10 -2.00 -0.88 4.78
N ARG A 11 -3.16 -0.47 5.28
CA ARG A 11 -3.38 0.86 5.85
C ARG A 11 -2.50 1.12 7.08
N CYS A 12 -2.35 0.13 7.96
CA CYS A 12 -1.45 0.26 9.12
C CYS A 12 0.00 0.47 8.67
N LEU A 13 0.51 -0.39 7.78
CA LEU A 13 1.85 -0.28 7.22
C LEU A 13 2.07 1.05 6.49
N LEU A 14 1.08 1.51 5.73
CA LEU A 14 1.15 2.80 5.03
C LEU A 14 1.25 3.95 6.02
N ALA A 15 0.40 3.98 7.06
CA ALA A 15 0.45 5.02 8.08
C ALA A 15 1.76 5.00 8.88
N GLU A 16 2.29 3.81 9.18
CA GLU A 16 3.59 3.62 9.83
C GLU A 16 4.73 4.09 8.93
N ALA A 17 4.73 3.70 7.65
CA ALA A 17 5.74 4.08 6.67
C ALA A 17 5.74 5.59 6.37
N CYS A 18 4.54 6.20 6.27
CA CYS A 18 4.39 7.64 6.10
C CYS A 18 4.58 8.41 7.43
N GLY A 19 4.69 7.71 8.56
CA GLY A 19 4.80 8.31 9.90
C GLY A 19 3.59 9.15 10.33
N SER A 20 2.46 9.04 9.63
CA SER A 20 1.27 9.87 9.88
C SER A 20 0.00 9.19 9.39
N SER A 21 -1.05 9.23 10.22
CA SER A 21 -2.40 8.79 9.84
C SER A 21 -3.05 9.69 8.80
N ALA A 22 -2.48 10.87 8.52
CA ALA A 22 -2.92 11.73 7.42
C ALA A 22 -2.83 11.04 6.06
N ALA A 23 -1.94 10.05 5.93
CA ALA A 23 -1.82 9.22 4.74
C ALA A 23 -3.08 8.39 4.45
N LEU A 24 -3.91 8.12 5.46
CA LEU A 24 -5.14 7.34 5.34
C LEU A 24 -6.36 8.19 4.98
N ASN A 25 -6.21 9.50 4.81
CA ASN A 25 -7.31 10.37 4.43
C ASN A 25 -7.80 10.04 3.01
N GLU A 26 -9.11 9.93 2.86
CA GLU A 26 -9.76 9.73 1.57
C GLU A 26 -9.46 10.92 0.64
N GLY A 27 -8.90 10.63 -0.54
CA GLY A 27 -8.53 11.63 -1.54
C GLY A 27 -7.24 12.41 -1.25
N ALA A 28 -6.49 12.07 -0.19
CA ALA A 28 -5.17 12.66 0.04
C ALA A 28 -4.16 12.11 -0.98
N ASP A 29 -3.55 13.02 -1.73
CA ASP A 29 -2.55 12.69 -2.73
C ASP A 29 -1.18 12.56 -2.05
N LEU A 30 -0.82 11.33 -1.67
CA LEU A 30 0.38 11.00 -0.90
C LEU A 30 1.68 11.44 -1.58
N LEU A 31 1.70 11.40 -2.91
CA LEU A 31 2.85 11.80 -3.71
C LEU A 31 2.96 13.32 -3.80
N GLU A 32 1.86 14.01 -4.07
CA GLU A 32 1.83 15.48 -4.14
C GLU A 32 2.06 16.12 -2.77
N THR A 33 1.50 15.53 -1.72
CA THR A 33 1.66 15.99 -0.32
C THR A 33 3.04 15.66 0.25
N GLY A 34 3.81 14.78 -0.40
CA GLY A 34 5.10 14.30 0.09
C GLY A 34 4.99 13.41 1.33
N LEU A 35 3.83 12.79 1.58
CA LEU A 35 3.64 11.82 2.65
C LEU A 35 4.27 10.46 2.29
N LEU A 36 4.21 10.08 1.02
CA LEU A 36 4.81 8.85 0.52
C LEU A 36 6.15 9.17 -0.17
N ASP A 37 7.21 9.16 0.63
CA ASP A 37 8.58 9.23 0.15
C ASP A 37 9.06 7.90 -0.44
N SER A 38 10.18 7.94 -1.16
CA SER A 38 10.86 6.75 -1.68
C SER A 38 11.08 5.68 -0.60
N LEU A 39 11.41 6.11 0.63
CA LEU A 39 11.61 5.20 1.76
C LEU A 39 10.29 4.59 2.24
N ALA A 40 9.23 5.41 2.37
CA ALA A 40 7.92 4.94 2.80
C ALA A 40 7.36 3.91 1.81
N LEU A 41 7.56 4.14 0.51
CA LEU A 41 7.24 3.16 -0.54
C LEU A 41 8.00 1.86 -0.35
N ILE A 42 9.33 1.90 -0.15
CA ILE A 42 10.14 0.69 0.06
C ILE A 42 9.69 -0.06 1.31
N THR A 43 9.40 0.63 2.42
CA THR A 43 8.90 0.02 3.66
C THR A 43 7.55 -0.64 3.47
N LEU A 44 6.64 0.01 2.74
CA LEU A 44 5.34 -0.58 2.38
C LEU A 44 5.53 -1.87 1.58
N LEU A 45 6.37 -1.84 0.55
CA LEU A 45 6.65 -3.00 -0.31
C LEU A 45 7.29 -4.15 0.47
N ALA A 46 8.25 -3.86 1.35
CA ALA A 46 8.85 -4.86 2.22
C ALA A 46 7.82 -5.51 3.17
N GLY A 47 6.88 -4.73 3.71
CA GLY A 47 5.81 -5.25 4.55
C GLY A 47 4.78 -6.10 3.78
N LEU A 48 4.57 -5.84 2.49
CA LEU A 48 3.76 -6.67 1.61
C LEU A 48 4.46 -7.99 1.27
N GLU A 49 5.77 -7.93 1.02
CA GLU A 49 6.59 -9.12 0.75
C GLU A 49 6.55 -10.11 1.94
N ASP A 50 6.58 -9.60 3.18
CA ASP A 50 6.41 -10.41 4.40
C ASP A 50 5.04 -11.11 4.47
N MET A 51 4.00 -10.51 3.88
CA MET A 51 2.68 -11.12 3.73
C MET A 51 2.60 -12.15 2.58
N GLY A 52 3.67 -12.33 1.81
CA GLY A 52 3.70 -13.17 0.61
C GLY A 52 3.22 -12.46 -0.66
N VAL A 53 3.18 -11.12 -0.65
CA VAL A 53 2.77 -10.30 -1.79
C VAL A 53 3.98 -9.51 -2.30
N GLU A 54 4.60 -9.99 -3.38
CA GLU A 54 5.70 -9.27 -4.03
C GLU A 54 5.14 -8.27 -5.04
N ILE A 55 5.46 -6.98 -4.87
CA ILE A 55 5.04 -5.91 -5.78
C ILE A 55 6.27 -5.11 -6.18
N GLN A 56 6.54 -4.99 -7.48
CA GLN A 56 7.61 -4.12 -7.95
C GLN A 56 7.07 -2.75 -8.38
N PRO A 57 7.70 -1.64 -7.96
CA PRO A 57 7.26 -0.30 -8.34
C PRO A 57 7.42 -0.03 -9.84
N THR A 58 8.23 -0.83 -10.55
CA THR A 58 8.39 -0.79 -12.02
C THR A 58 7.21 -1.43 -12.77
N GLN A 59 6.46 -2.32 -12.11
CA GLN A 59 5.29 -2.99 -12.69
C GLN A 59 4.02 -2.16 -12.53
N VAL A 60 4.07 -1.13 -11.69
CA VAL A 60 2.93 -0.36 -11.24
C VAL A 60 3.11 1.10 -11.66
N GLU A 61 2.05 1.70 -12.20
CA GLU A 61 2.09 3.12 -12.55
C GLU A 61 2.17 3.98 -11.29
N ARG A 62 2.91 5.10 -11.38
CA ARG A 62 3.06 6.05 -10.27
C ARG A 62 1.72 6.55 -9.74
N ASP A 63 0.71 6.68 -10.60
CA ASP A 63 -0.64 7.09 -10.21
C ASP A 63 -1.35 6.10 -9.26
N ALA A 64 -0.94 4.82 -9.26
CA ALA A 64 -1.49 3.85 -8.32
C ALA A 64 -0.98 4.05 -6.88
N PHE A 65 0.14 4.75 -6.71
CA PHE A 65 0.67 5.13 -5.40
C PHE A 65 0.20 6.51 -4.94
N ARG A 66 -0.72 7.12 -5.69
CA ARG A 66 -1.18 8.49 -5.46
C ARG A 66 -2.03 8.62 -4.21
N THR A 67 -2.86 7.64 -3.90
CA THR A 67 -3.74 7.66 -2.72
C THR A 67 -3.67 6.35 -1.96
N ALA A 68 -3.99 6.39 -0.67
CA ALA A 68 -4.06 5.16 0.14
C ALA A 68 -5.07 4.15 -0.38
N ASP A 69 -6.15 4.62 -0.99
CA ASP A 69 -7.19 3.76 -1.56
C ASP A 69 -6.67 3.02 -2.81
N SER A 70 -6.02 3.74 -3.74
CA SER A 70 -5.37 3.13 -4.90
C SER A 70 -4.32 2.10 -4.50
N ILE A 71 -3.51 2.39 -3.48
CA ILE A 71 -2.50 1.46 -2.96
C ILE A 71 -3.19 0.23 -2.35
N ALA A 72 -4.22 0.42 -1.54
CA ALA A 72 -4.94 -0.69 -0.92
C ALA A 72 -5.61 -1.60 -1.97
N GLU A 73 -6.25 -1.02 -2.98
CA GLU A 73 -6.83 -1.75 -4.13
C GLU A 73 -5.77 -2.52 -4.91
N LEU A 74 -4.63 -1.88 -5.18
CA LEU A 74 -3.52 -2.52 -5.87
C LEU A 74 -3.00 -3.71 -5.06
N CYS A 75 -2.68 -3.50 -3.79
CA CYS A 75 -2.25 -4.56 -2.89
C CYS A 75 -3.26 -5.71 -2.84
N LYS A 76 -4.57 -5.42 -2.77
CA LYS A 76 -5.62 -6.44 -2.76
C LYS A 76 -5.61 -7.26 -4.06
N THR A 77 -5.40 -6.60 -5.20
CA THR A 77 -5.29 -7.27 -6.50
C THR A 77 -4.12 -8.25 -6.53
N PHE A 78 -2.93 -7.81 -6.13
CA PHE A 78 -1.74 -8.66 -6.08
C PHE A 78 -1.90 -9.78 -5.03
N ALA A 79 -2.45 -9.49 -3.87
CA ALA A 79 -2.70 -10.49 -2.82
C ALA A 79 -3.66 -11.59 -3.30
N ARG A 80 -4.66 -11.24 -4.10
CA ARG A 80 -5.62 -12.19 -4.69
C ARG A 80 -4.96 -13.05 -5.78
N GLN A 81 -4.06 -12.46 -6.58
CA GLN A 81 -3.26 -13.20 -7.56
C GLN A 81 -2.25 -14.16 -6.88
N ALA A 82 -1.67 -13.75 -5.76
CA ALA A 82 -0.74 -14.55 -4.96
C ALA A 82 -1.46 -15.62 -4.09
N GLY A 83 -2.79 -15.59 -3.99
CA GLY A 83 -3.56 -16.51 -3.14
C GLY A 83 -3.45 -16.24 -1.64
N VAL A 84 -2.99 -15.04 -1.25
CA VAL A 84 -2.83 -14.60 0.16
C VAL A 84 -4.18 -14.24 0.79
N VAL A 85 -5.05 -13.62 0.00
CA VAL A 85 -6.43 -13.29 0.38
C VAL A 85 -7.42 -14.16 -0.39
N VAL A 86 -8.42 -14.68 0.34
CA VAL A 86 -9.44 -15.62 -0.15
C VAL A 86 -10.84 -15.10 0.15
#